data_AF-A0A061M0Y1-F1
#
_entry.id   AF-A0A061M0Y1-F1
#
_cell.length_a   1.000
_cell.length_b   1.000
_cell.length_c   1.000
_cell.angle_alpha   90.00
_cell.angle_beta   90.00
_cell.angle_gamma   90.00
#
_symmetry.space_group_name_H-M   'P 1'
#
loop_
_entity.id
_entity.type
_entity.pdbx_description
1 polymer ?
#
loop_
_entity_poly.entity_id
_entity_poly.type
_entity_poly.pdbx_seq_one_letter_code
_entity_poly.pdbx_strand_id
1 'polypeptide(L)' 'MGVNAGVVGLLAAALYDPVFTEGVTGLHSLVIAVIAFVALTAWRAPAWAVVLGAAGLGALLL' A
#
# COMPACT_ATOMS: atom_id res chain seq x y z
N MET A 1 -6.02 15.27 21.83
CA MET A 1 -7.20 15.56 21.00
C MET A 1 -7.62 14.26 20.32
N GLY A 2 -8.72 13.66 20.77
CA GLY A 2 -9.17 12.35 20.27
C GLY A 2 -9.79 12.46 18.88
N VAL A 3 -9.40 11.57 17.98
CA VAL A 3 -10.01 11.47 16.64
C VAL A 3 -11.36 10.72 16.78
N ASN A 4 -12.34 11.06 15.95
CA ASN A 4 -13.68 10.48 16.00
C ASN A 4 -13.62 8.95 15.74
N ALA A 5 -14.18 8.14 16.65
CA ALA A 5 -14.18 6.68 16.57
C ALA A 5 -14.82 6.15 15.27
N GLY A 6 -15.79 6.86 14.70
CA GLY A 6 -16.38 6.55 13.40
C GLY A 6 -15.40 6.72 12.24
N VAL A 7 -14.51 7.72 12.29
CA VAL A 7 -13.51 7.95 11.24
C VAL A 7 -12.42 6.87 11.28
N VAL A 8 -11.93 6.51 12.46
CA VAL A 8 -10.96 5.41 12.60
C VAL A 8 -11.59 4.10 12.15
N GLY A 9 -12.85 3.84 12.52
CA GLY A 9 -13.58 2.65 12.09
C GLY A 9 -13.70 2.57 10.57
N LEU A 10 -14.01 3.69 9.89
CA LEU A 10 -14.08 3.75 8.43
C LEU A 10 -12.70 3.54 7.78
N LEU A 11 -11.64 4.16 8.30
CA LEU A 11 -10.28 3.98 7.79
C LEU A 11 -9.78 2.54 7.98
N ALA A 12 -10.09 1.91 9.12
CA ALA A 12 -9.75 0.52 9.38
C ALA A 12 -10.52 -0.44 8.47
N ALA A 13 -11.81 -0.17 8.23
CA ALA A 13 -12.62 -0.94 7.27
C ALA A 13 -12.02 -0.82 5.86
N ALA A 14 -11.75 0.41 5.40
CA ALA A 14 -11.17 0.67 4.09
C ALA A 14 -9.77 0.04 3.91
N LEU A 15 -8.99 -0.05 4.98
CA LEU A 15 -7.67 -0.68 4.96
C LEU A 15 -7.76 -2.20 4.71
N TYR A 16 -8.76 -2.89 5.27
CA TYR A 16 -8.97 -4.31 5.03
C TYR A 16 -9.64 -4.56 3.67
N ASP A 17 -10.71 -3.82 3.38
CA ASP A 17 -11.49 -3.89 2.15
C ASP A 17 -11.85 -2.46 1.71
N PRO A 18 -11.33 -1.96 0.58
CA PRO A 18 -10.69 -2.69 -0.52
C PRO A 18 -9.16 -2.73 -0.49
N VAL A 19 -8.47 -1.94 0.35
CA VAL A 19 -7.02 -1.70 0.16
C VAL A 19 -6.18 -2.98 0.23
N PHE A 20 -6.42 -3.83 1.22
CA PHE A 20 -5.68 -5.10 1.34
C PHE A 20 -6.25 -6.16 0.41
N THR A 21 -7.57 -6.31 0.39
CA THR A 21 -8.26 -7.38 -0.37
C THR A 21 -8.13 -7.20 -1.88
N GLU A 22 -8.26 -5.98 -2.42
CA GLU A 22 -8.06 -5.71 -3.85
C GLU A 22 -6.58 -5.44 -4.20
N GLY A 23 -5.80 -4.88 -3.27
CA GLY A 23 -4.39 -4.58 -3.51
C GLY A 23 -3.47 -5.81 -3.50
N VAL A 24 -3.82 -6.85 -2.73
CA VAL A 24 -3.01 -8.06 -2.58
C VAL A 24 -3.76 -9.28 -3.12
N THR A 25 -3.78 -9.38 -4.45
CA THR A 25 -4.41 -10.49 -5.18
C THR A 25 -3.59 -11.78 -5.20
N GLY A 26 -2.33 -11.76 -4.72
CA GLY A 26 -1.45 -12.92 -4.70
C GLY A 26 -0.09 -12.65 -4.08
N LEU A 27 0.79 -13.67 -4.10
CA LEU A 27 2.10 -13.57 -3.45
C LEU A 27 3.01 -12.52 -4.11
N HIS A 28 2.91 -12.36 -5.44
CA HIS A 28 3.71 -11.37 -6.18
C HIS A 28 3.31 -9.93 -5.87
N SER A 29 2.01 -9.62 -5.78
CA SER A 29 1.52 -8.29 -5.39
C SER A 29 1.88 -7.96 -3.94
N LEU A 30 1.86 -8.96 -3.04
CA LEU A 30 2.33 -8.80 -1.67
C LEU A 30 3.82 -8.40 -1.62
N VAL A 31 4.68 -9.07 -2.39
CA VAL A 31 6.13 -8.77 -2.41
C VAL A 31 6.38 -7.36 -2.92
N ILE A 32 5.71 -6.92 -3.98
CA ILE A 32 5.83 -5.55 -4.51
C ILE A 32 5.38 -4.52 -3.45
N ALA A 33 4.27 -4.77 -2.76
CA ALA A 33 3.77 -3.90 -1.70
C ALA A 33 4.77 -3.78 -0.52
N VAL A 34 5.38 -4.88 -0.10
CA VAL A 34 6.40 -4.88 0.96
C VAL A 34 7.65 -4.11 0.54
N ILE A 35 8.13 -4.32 -0.69
CA ILE A 35 9.30 -3.58 -1.21
C ILE A 35 9.02 -2.07 -1.26
N ALA A 36 7.83 -1.68 -1.76
CA ALA A 36 7.41 -0.29 -1.79
C ALA A 36 7.34 0.32 -0.38
N PHE A 37 6.77 -0.42 0.58
CA PHE A 37 6.70 0.03 1.98
C PHE A 37 8.09 0.23 2.60
N VAL A 38 9.02 -0.71 2.39
CA VAL A 38 10.40 -0.59 2.87
C VAL A 38 11.13 0.58 2.20
N ALA A 39 10.92 0.79 0.90
CA ALA A 39 11.51 1.93 0.19
C ALA A 39 11.06 3.28 0.75
N LEU A 40 9.79 3.39 1.15
CA LEU A 40 9.26 4.60 1.80
C LEU A 40 9.75 4.76 3.24
N THR A 41 9.75 3.69 4.02
CA THR A 41 9.98 3.75 5.48
C THR A 41 11.47 3.70 5.85
N ALA A 42 12.23 2.75 5.28
CA ALA A 42 13.63 2.55 5.61
C ALA A 42 14.57 3.40 4.76
N TRP A 43 14.27 3.57 3.47
CA TRP A 43 15.11 4.34 2.55
C TRP A 43 14.68 5.80 2.39
N ARG A 44 13.52 6.20 2.95
CA ARG A 44 12.94 7.55 2.79
C ARG A 44 12.93 8.00 1.33
N ALA A 45 12.73 7.07 0.39
CA ALA A 45 12.63 7.38 -1.01
C ALA A 45 11.41 8.30 -1.25
N PRO A 46 11.49 9.25 -2.20
CA PRO A 46 10.37 10.12 -2.47
C PRO A 46 9.17 9.31 -2.97
N ALA A 47 7.98 9.59 -2.44
CA ALA A 47 6.78 8.79 -2.70
C ALA A 47 6.45 8.67 -4.19
N TRP A 48 6.67 9.72 -4.97
CA TRP A 48 6.43 9.69 -6.42
C TRP A 48 7.28 8.64 -7.14
N ALA A 49 8.53 8.44 -6.71
CA ALA A 49 9.43 7.47 -7.35
C ALA A 49 9.01 6.03 -7.02
N VAL A 50 8.60 5.79 -5.76
CA VAL A 50 8.11 4.48 -5.33
C VAL A 50 6.81 4.12 -6.05
N VAL A 51 5.90 5.09 -6.22
CA VAL A 51 4.64 4.87 -6.94
C VAL A 51 4.89 4.53 -8.40
N LEU A 52 5.77 5.26 -9.10
CA LEU A 52 6.12 4.95 -10.49
C LEU A 52 6.79 3.58 -10.63
N GLY A 53 7.69 3.24 -9.71
CA GLY A 53 8.35 1.92 -9.70
C GLY A 53 7.39 0.77 -9.43
N ALA A 54 6.52 0.90 -8.42
CA ALA A 54 5.53 -0.12 -8.10
C ALA A 54 4.49 -0.27 -9.22
N ALA A 55 4.04 0.83 -9.83
CA ALA A 55 3.13 0.80 -10.98
C ALA A 55 3.78 0.11 -12.19
N GLY A 56 5.04 0.40 -12.49
CA GLY A 56 5.78 -0.25 -13.57
C GLY A 56 6.00 -1.75 -13.32
N LEU A 57 6.34 -2.13 -12.09
CA LEU A 57 6.48 -3.53 -11.71
C LEU A 57 5.15 -4.28 -11.78
N GLY A 58 4.07 -3.68 -11.30
CA GLY A 58 2.73 -4.24 -11.41
C GLY A 58 2.33 -4.45 -12.87
N ALA A 59 2.50 -3.45 -13.73
CA ALA A 59 2.14 -3.55 -15.15
C ALA A 59 2.98 -4.58 -15.94
N LEU A 60 4.18 -4.92 -15.47
CA LEU A 60 5.08 -5.86 -16.15
C LEU A 60 4.98 -7.29 -15.61
N LEU A 61 4.68 -7.46 -14.31
CA LEU A 61 4.82 -8.73 -13.59
C LEU A 61 3.50 -9.28 -13.03
N LEU A 62 2.41 -8.52 -13.04
CA LEU A 62 1.07 -8.92 -12.56
C LEU A 62 0.03 -8.79 -13.68
#